data_AF-A0A2W7BN49-F1
#
_entry.id   AF-A0A2W7BN49-F1
#
_cell.length_a   1.000
_cell.length_b   1.000
_cell.length_c   1.000
_cell.angle_alpha   90.00
_cell.angle_beta   90.00
_cell.angle_gamma   90.00
#
_symmetry.space_group_name_H-M   'P 1'
#
loop_
_entity.id
_entity.type
_entity.pdbx_description
1 polymer ?
#
loop_
_entity_poly.entity_id
_entity_poly.type
_entity_poly.pdbx_seq_one_letter_code
_entity_poly.pdbx_strand_id
1 'polypeptide(L)'
;MTEQFDVFLCHNSEDKPQVRKIAEQLQQYDLKPWLDIWELPPGRSSQRLLEKQIEQISSAAVFVGEDGFGPWQQQELYAFLSEFVSRDCPVIPVLLPNAPTKPELPVFLRQFTWVDFRVSDPDPMYQLRWGITQQFSL
;
A
#
# COMPACT_ATOMS: atom_id res chain seq x y z
N MET A 1 -5.58 -23.49 -4.54
CA MET A 1 -6.29 -22.21 -4.62
C MET A 1 -5.25 -21.14 -4.36
N THR A 2 -5.01 -20.23 -5.30
CA THR A 2 -4.14 -19.07 -5.04
C THR A 2 -4.86 -18.19 -4.03
N GLU A 3 -4.18 -17.79 -2.96
CA GLU A 3 -4.75 -16.80 -2.05
C GLU A 3 -4.89 -15.48 -2.80
N GLN A 4 -6.11 -14.93 -2.79
CA GLN A 4 -6.43 -13.66 -3.41
C GLN A 4 -6.28 -12.57 -2.36
N PHE A 5 -5.43 -11.58 -2.65
CA PHE A 5 -5.19 -10.42 -1.81
C PHE A 5 -5.98 -9.22 -2.32
N ASP A 6 -6.47 -8.41 -1.39
CA ASP A 6 -7.26 -7.22 -1.72
C ASP A 6 -6.36 -6.01 -2.00
N VAL A 7 -5.22 -5.92 -1.31
CA VAL A 7 -4.32 -4.77 -1.37
C VAL A 7 -2.86 -5.17 -1.25
N PHE A 8 -2.00 -4.60 -2.09
CA PHE A 8 -0.56 -4.67 -1.95
C PHE A 8 -0.05 -3.52 -1.07
N LEU A 9 0.68 -3.82 0.01
CA LEU A 9 1.21 -2.81 0.95
C LEU A 9 2.66 -2.42 0.60
N CYS A 10 2.79 -1.42 -0.27
CA CYS A 10 4.08 -0.87 -0.70
C CYS A 10 4.63 0.11 0.36
N HIS A 11 5.83 -0.12 0.88
CA HIS A 11 6.41 0.71 1.94
C HIS A 11 7.94 0.68 1.98
N ASN A 12 8.56 1.68 2.61
CA ASN A 12 9.98 1.65 2.97
C ASN A 12 10.22 0.63 4.10
N SER A 13 11.37 -0.04 4.14
CA SER A 13 11.72 -0.99 5.20
C SER A 13 11.64 -0.37 6.59
N GLU A 14 11.98 0.90 6.72
CA GLU A 14 11.93 1.64 7.99
C GLU A 14 10.49 1.85 8.50
N ASP A 15 9.52 1.88 7.58
CA ASP A 15 8.10 2.08 7.90
C ASP A 15 7.38 0.78 8.28
N LYS A 16 8.04 -0.36 8.12
CA LYS A 16 7.48 -1.70 8.34
C LYS A 16 6.75 -1.88 9.69
N PRO A 17 7.27 -1.38 10.83
CA PRO A 17 6.57 -1.50 12.11
C PRO A 17 5.21 -0.80 12.12
N GLN A 18 5.06 0.33 11.42
CA GLN A 18 3.80 1.08 11.36
C GLN A 18 2.84 0.46 10.34
N VAL A 19 3.36 0.09 9.17
CA VAL A 19 2.59 -0.55 8.09
C VAL A 19 1.99 -1.87 8.57
N ARG A 20 2.75 -2.65 9.35
CA ARG A 20 2.25 -3.89 9.96
C ARG A 20 1.02 -3.66 10.85
N LYS A 21 1.01 -2.60 11.67
CA LYS A 21 -0.16 -2.29 12.54
C LYS A 21 -1.39 -1.93 11.72
N ILE A 22 -1.21 -1.24 10.60
CA ILE A 22 -2.30 -0.91 9.67
C ILE A 22 -2.78 -2.19 8.97
N ALA A 23 -1.87 -3.05 8.54
CA ALA A 23 -2.18 -4.34 7.93
C ALA A 23 -2.99 -5.25 8.86
N GLU A 24 -2.60 -5.33 10.14
CA GLU A 24 -3.31 -6.08 11.17
C GLU A 24 -4.72 -5.50 11.39
N GLN A 25 -4.91 -4.18 11.34
CA GLN A 25 -6.23 -3.56 11.38
C GLN A 25 -7.06 -3.88 10.13
N LEU A 26 -6.47 -3.86 8.93
CA LEU A 26 -7.19 -4.25 7.69
C LEU A 26 -7.73 -5.68 7.78
N GLN A 27 -6.95 -6.62 8.35
CA GLN A 27 -7.40 -8.00 8.58
C GLN A 27 -8.60 -8.09 9.53
N GLN A 28 -8.73 -7.18 10.50
CA GLN A 28 -9.90 -7.11 11.38
C GLN A 28 -11.18 -6.70 10.65
N TYR A 29 -11.06 -6.16 9.43
CA TYR A 29 -12.17 -5.83 8.53
C TYR A 29 -12.30 -6.81 7.37
N ASP A 30 -11.80 -8.05 7.53
CA ASP A 30 -11.86 -9.13 6.54
C ASP A 30 -11.12 -8.83 5.21
N LEU A 31 -10.25 -7.81 5.19
CA LEU A 31 -9.38 -7.54 4.06
C LEU A 31 -8.09 -8.35 4.15
N LYS A 32 -7.57 -8.75 2.98
CA LYS A 32 -6.37 -9.58 2.82
C LYS A 32 -5.24 -8.74 2.25
N PRO A 33 -4.49 -8.01 3.09
CA PRO A 33 -3.30 -7.31 2.66
C PRO A 33 -2.16 -8.29 2.32
N TRP A 34 -1.48 -8.02 1.21
CA TRP A 34 -0.19 -8.63 0.89
C TRP A 34 0.92 -7.80 1.55
N LEU A 35 1.60 -8.38 2.53
CA LEU A 35 2.71 -7.75 3.24
C LEU A 35 3.95 -8.66 3.21
N ASP A 36 5.08 -8.08 2.84
CA ASP A 36 6.33 -8.81 2.60
C ASP A 36 6.77 -9.68 3.80
N ILE A 37 6.60 -9.20 5.04
CA ILE A 37 6.97 -9.97 6.24
C ILE A 37 6.09 -11.20 6.50
N TRP A 38 4.91 -11.26 5.89
CA TRP A 38 3.98 -12.40 6.00
C TRP A 38 4.14 -13.38 4.86
N GLU A 39 4.37 -12.86 3.65
CA GLU A 39 4.32 -13.64 2.42
C GLU A 39 5.68 -14.17 1.95
N LEU A 40 6.78 -13.75 2.59
CA LEU A 40 8.13 -14.08 2.14
C LEU A 40 8.86 -15.04 3.08
N PRO A 41 9.01 -16.31 2.67
CA PRO A 41 9.91 -17.22 3.34
C PRO A 41 11.36 -16.72 3.26
N PRO A 42 12.15 -16.88 4.33
CA PRO A 42 13.58 -16.62 4.28
C PRO A 42 14.26 -17.33 3.10
N GLY A 43 15.14 -16.63 2.38
CA GLY A 43 15.85 -17.16 1.21
C GLY A 43 15.05 -17.14 -0.10
N ARG A 44 13.86 -16.53 -0.14
CA ARG A 44 13.12 -16.24 -1.38
C ARG A 44 13.22 -14.76 -1.73
N SER A 45 13.16 -14.48 -3.04
CA SER A 45 13.07 -13.11 -3.55
C SER A 45 11.63 -12.63 -3.46
N SER A 46 11.45 -11.47 -2.82
CA SER A 46 10.16 -10.77 -2.70
C SER A 46 9.51 -10.53 -4.05
N GLN A 47 10.32 -10.04 -4.98
CA GLN A 47 9.93 -9.69 -6.34
C GLN A 47 9.32 -10.89 -7.07
N ARG A 48 9.99 -12.04 -7.09
CA ARG A 48 9.49 -13.22 -7.82
C ARG A 48 8.19 -13.79 -7.26
N LEU A 49 7.95 -13.61 -5.96
CA LEU A 49 6.69 -14.02 -5.34
C LEU A 49 5.58 -13.02 -5.68
N LEU A 50 5.88 -11.73 -5.55
CA LEU A 50 4.96 -10.66 -5.90
C LEU A 50 4.56 -10.69 -7.38
N GLU A 51 5.51 -10.87 -8.32
CA GLU A 51 5.25 -11.00 -9.76
C GLU A 51 4.20 -12.06 -10.10
N LYS A 52 4.13 -13.15 -9.32
CA LYS A 52 3.15 -14.23 -9.54
C LYS A 52 1.75 -13.91 -9.05
N GLN A 53 1.62 -12.90 -8.19
CA GLN A 53 0.39 -12.57 -7.50
C GLN A 53 -0.14 -11.19 -7.87
N ILE A 54 0.72 -10.27 -8.31
CA ILE A 54 0.41 -8.85 -8.51
C ILE A 54 -0.80 -8.63 -9.44
N GLU A 55 -0.91 -9.44 -10.50
CA GLU A 55 -2.01 -9.42 -11.48
C GLU A 55 -3.37 -9.82 -10.87
N GLN A 56 -3.38 -10.46 -9.69
CA GLN A 56 -4.57 -10.90 -8.97
C GLN A 56 -4.94 -9.97 -7.81
N ILE A 57 -4.03 -9.05 -7.43
CA ILE A 57 -4.29 -8.07 -6.38
C ILE A 57 -5.09 -6.92 -6.98
N SER A 58 -6.14 -6.49 -6.25
CA SER A 58 -7.14 -5.54 -6.75
C SER A 58 -6.82 -4.07 -6.48
N SER A 59 -5.84 -3.78 -5.62
CA SER A 59 -5.41 -2.42 -5.29
C SER A 59 -3.98 -2.38 -4.75
N ALA A 60 -3.38 -1.20 -4.69
CA ALA A 60 -2.11 -0.95 -4.03
C ALA A 60 -2.24 0.23 -3.05
N ALA A 61 -1.73 0.05 -1.84
CA ALA A 61 -1.54 1.13 -0.86
C ALA A 61 -0.05 1.45 -0.76
N VAL A 62 0.29 2.72 -0.94
CA VAL A 62 1.68 3.19 -0.99
C VAL A 62 1.95 4.07 0.22
N PHE A 63 2.65 3.50 1.20
CA PHE A 63 2.93 4.14 2.49
C PHE A 63 4.15 5.04 2.43
N VAL A 64 4.02 6.21 3.05
CA VAL A 64 5.03 7.25 3.09
C VAL A 64 5.21 7.71 4.53
N GLY A 65 6.36 7.43 5.13
CA GLY A 65 6.74 7.87 6.47
C GLY A 65 7.70 9.06 6.50
N GLU A 66 8.45 9.18 7.59
CA GLU A 66 9.38 10.29 7.86
C GLU A 66 10.46 10.43 6.80
N ASP A 67 11.03 9.31 6.35
CA ASP A 67 12.03 9.23 5.28
C ASP A 67 11.44 9.48 3.87
N GLY A 68 10.16 9.85 3.82
CA GLY A 68 9.40 10.08 2.61
C GLY A 68 9.29 8.81 1.77
N PHE A 69 9.31 8.99 0.45
CA PHE A 69 9.28 7.87 -0.47
C PHE A 69 10.59 7.08 -0.51
N GLY A 70 11.64 7.50 0.22
CA GLY A 70 12.93 6.83 0.29
C GLY A 70 13.61 6.55 -1.05
N PRO A 71 14.70 5.76 -1.08
CA PRO A 71 15.38 5.31 -2.30
C PRO A 71 14.59 4.24 -3.08
N TRP A 72 13.25 4.27 -3.06
CA TRP A 72 12.36 3.45 -3.91
C TRP A 72 12.34 3.92 -5.39
N GLN A 73 13.45 4.46 -5.88
CA GLN A 73 13.68 4.71 -7.32
C GLN A 73 14.02 3.41 -8.09
N GLN A 74 13.59 2.25 -7.58
CA GLN A 74 13.83 0.98 -8.23
C GLN A 74 12.77 0.79 -9.31
N GLN A 75 13.20 0.59 -10.56
CA GLN A 75 12.33 0.42 -11.72
C GLN A 75 11.25 -0.66 -11.50
N GLU A 76 11.56 -1.66 -10.66
CA GLU A 76 10.66 -2.77 -10.32
C GLU A 76 9.38 -2.30 -9.62
N LEU A 77 9.45 -1.34 -8.70
CA LEU A 77 8.23 -0.83 -8.06
C LEU A 77 7.36 -0.08 -9.03
N TYR A 78 8.00 0.76 -9.84
CA TYR A 78 7.29 1.50 -10.86
C TYR A 78 6.60 0.53 -11.82
N ALA A 79 7.24 -0.60 -12.15
CA ALA A 79 6.60 -1.67 -12.92
C ALA A 79 5.38 -2.23 -12.20
N PHE A 80 5.49 -2.62 -10.92
CA PHE A 80 4.33 -3.12 -10.16
C PHE A 80 3.21 -2.09 -10.03
N LEU A 81 3.52 -0.84 -9.69
CA LEU A 81 2.53 0.23 -9.59
C LEU A 81 1.90 0.54 -10.96
N SER A 82 2.69 0.48 -12.04
CA SER A 82 2.17 0.64 -13.40
C SER A 82 1.18 -0.47 -13.79
N GLU A 83 1.33 -1.68 -13.23
CA GLU A 83 0.40 -2.79 -13.45
C GLU A 83 -0.97 -2.56 -12.80
N PHE A 84 -1.02 -1.84 -11.67
CA PHE A 84 -2.31 -1.41 -11.11
C PHE A 84 -2.92 -0.30 -11.97
N VAL A 85 -2.12 0.69 -12.37
CA VAL A 85 -2.59 1.80 -13.19
C VAL A 85 -3.08 1.32 -14.56
N SER A 86 -2.39 0.37 -15.20
CA SER A 86 -2.77 -0.17 -16.51
C SER A 86 -4.10 -0.94 -16.47
N ARG A 87 -4.40 -1.58 -15.34
CA ARG A 87 -5.65 -2.32 -15.08
C ARG A 87 -6.76 -1.46 -14.48
N ASP A 88 -6.56 -0.15 -14.35
CA ASP A 88 -7.48 0.77 -13.67
C ASP A 88 -7.77 0.37 -12.20
N CYS A 89 -6.81 -0.29 -11.55
CA CYS A 89 -6.88 -0.62 -10.14
C CYS A 89 -6.45 0.57 -9.26
N PRO A 90 -7.07 0.76 -8.07
CA PRO A 90 -6.71 1.84 -7.17
C PRO A 90 -5.25 1.79 -6.73
N VAL A 91 -4.57 2.93 -6.86
CA VAL A 91 -3.27 3.20 -6.22
C VAL A 91 -3.49 4.30 -5.18
N ILE A 92 -3.34 3.96 -3.91
CA ILE A 92 -3.78 4.76 -2.76
C ILE A 92 -2.53 5.25 -2.01
N PRO A 93 -2.15 6.53 -2.12
CA PRO A 93 -1.13 7.10 -1.27
C PRO A 93 -1.60 7.13 0.18
N VAL A 94 -0.76 6.66 1.10
CA VAL A 94 -1.03 6.63 2.54
C VAL A 94 0.10 7.34 3.27
N LEU A 95 -0.21 8.46 3.92
CA LEU A 95 0.74 9.13 4.80
C LEU A 95 0.68 8.51 6.18
N LEU A 96 1.83 8.09 6.70
CA LEU A 96 1.97 7.55 8.05
C LEU A 96 1.97 8.66 9.10
N PRO A 97 1.70 8.35 10.38
CA PRO A 97 1.72 9.34 11.47
C PRO A 97 3.03 10.13 11.60
N ASN A 98 4.17 9.54 11.21
CA ASN A 98 5.48 10.20 11.22
C ASN A 98 5.84 10.91 9.90
N ALA A 99 4.96 10.92 8.89
CA ALA A 99 5.26 11.53 7.60
C ALA A 99 5.46 13.06 7.72
N PRO A 100 6.45 13.65 7.04
CA PRO A 100 6.72 15.07 7.12
C PRO A 100 5.52 15.88 6.61
N THR A 101 5.30 17.08 7.15
CA THR A 101 4.17 17.95 6.78
C THR A 101 4.02 18.12 5.27
N LYS A 102 5.16 18.22 4.57
CA LYS A 102 5.23 18.26 3.10
C LYS A 102 6.04 17.07 2.59
N PRO A 103 5.41 15.92 2.32
CA PRO A 103 6.11 14.75 1.81
C PRO A 103 6.53 14.97 0.35
N GLU A 104 7.75 14.54 0.03
CA GLU A 104 8.21 14.49 -1.35
C GLU A 104 7.66 13.23 -2.03
N LEU A 105 6.55 13.38 -2.73
CA LEU A 105 5.96 12.29 -3.51
C LEU A 105 6.43 12.30 -4.97
N PRO A 106 6.64 11.11 -5.57
CA PRO A 106 6.70 10.95 -7.01
C PRO A 106 5.53 11.64 -7.71
N VAL A 107 5.80 12.21 -8.90
CA VAL A 107 4.80 13.01 -9.65
C VAL A 107 3.50 12.22 -9.88
N PHE A 108 3.59 10.93 -10.19
CA PHE A 108 2.42 10.10 -10.47
C PHE A 108 1.52 9.88 -9.24
N LEU A 109 2.03 10.04 -8.01
CA LEU A 109 1.20 9.93 -6.80
C LEU A 109 0.51 11.25 -6.43
N ARG A 110 1.01 12.38 -6.93
CA ARG A 110 0.44 13.71 -6.64
C ARG A 110 -0.95 13.91 -7.23
N GLN A 111 -1.34 13.11 -8.21
CA GLN A 111 -2.65 13.19 -8.86
C GLN A 111 -3.76 12.44 -8.08
N PHE A 112 -3.38 11.54 -7.15
CA PHE A 112 -4.34 10.75 -6.39
C PHE A 112 -4.74 11.46 -5.09
N THR A 113 -5.94 11.15 -4.58
CA THR A 113 -6.36 11.56 -3.23
C THR A 113 -5.63 10.69 -2.20
N TRP A 114 -5.18 11.28 -1.10
CA TRP A 114 -4.37 10.60 -0.09
C TRP A 114 -5.21 10.21 1.11
N VAL A 115 -4.81 9.12 1.76
CA VAL A 115 -5.23 8.79 3.12
C VAL A 115 -4.17 9.32 4.08
N ASP A 116 -4.56 10.14 5.06
CA ASP A 116 -3.61 10.79 5.97
C ASP A 116 -3.80 10.32 7.43
N PHE A 117 -2.94 9.41 7.89
CA PHE A 117 -2.97 8.90 9.27
C PHE A 117 -2.43 9.90 10.31
N ARG A 118 -2.07 11.13 9.92
CA ARG A 118 -1.69 12.21 10.85
C ARG A 118 -2.91 12.97 11.36
N VAL A 119 -4.07 12.81 10.73
CA VAL A 119 -5.33 13.42 11.12
C VAL A 119 -6.35 12.35 11.49
N SER A 120 -7.35 12.72 12.29
CA SER A 120 -8.41 11.80 12.73
C SER A 120 -9.75 12.01 12.03
N ASP A 121 -9.92 13.13 11.31
CA ASP A 121 -11.14 13.45 10.57
C ASP A 121 -10.76 13.94 9.17
N PRO A 122 -11.24 13.27 8.10
CA PRO A 122 -11.98 11.99 8.12
C PRO A 122 -11.15 10.83 8.68
N ASP A 123 -11.81 9.78 9.20
CA ASP A 123 -11.12 8.59 9.74
C ASP A 123 -10.25 7.92 8.65
N PRO A 124 -8.91 7.90 8.82
CA PRO A 124 -8.00 7.40 7.79
C PRO A 124 -8.16 5.89 7.56
N MET A 125 -8.52 5.11 8.58
CA MET A 125 -8.74 3.67 8.40
C MET A 125 -10.01 3.42 7.59
N TYR A 126 -11.08 4.17 7.84
CA TYR A 126 -12.27 4.13 6.97
C TYR A 126 -11.92 4.50 5.53
N GLN A 127 -11.19 5.59 5.31
CA GLN A 127 -10.79 6.01 3.96
C GLN A 127 -9.94 4.96 3.24
N LEU A 128 -8.99 4.33 3.93
CA LEU A 128 -8.16 3.29 3.34
C LEU A 128 -8.99 2.08 2.91
N ARG A 129 -9.89 1.61 3.77
CA ARG A 129 -10.80 0.49 3.42
C ARG A 129 -11.73 0.84 2.27
N TRP A 130 -12.23 2.07 2.25
CA TRP A 130 -13.05 2.55 1.14
C TRP A 130 -12.26 2.56 -0.18
N GLY A 131 -11.01 3.05 -0.15
CA GLY A 131 -10.11 3.01 -1.30
C GLY A 131 -9.79 1.58 -1.77
N ILE A 132 -9.64 0.62 -0.86
CA ILE A 132 -9.35 -0.78 -1.21
C ILE A 132 -10.57 -1.46 -1.83
N THR A 133 -11.74 -1.29 -1.22
CA THR A 133 -12.97 -1.98 -1.61
C THR A 133 -13.70 -1.32 -2.77
N GLN A 134 -13.47 -0.02 -3.00
CA GLN A 134 -14.22 0.82 -3.93
C GLN A 134 -15.75 0.79 -3.68
N GLN A 135 -16.17 0.37 -2.47
CA GLN A 135 -17.58 0.24 -2.09
C GLN A 135 -17.93 1.27 -1.04
N PHE A 136 -18.96 2.07 -1.33
CA PHE A 136 -19.52 3.00 -0.37
C PHE A 136 -20.32 2.21 0.68
N SER A 137 -19.91 2.26 1.95
CA SER A 137 -20.79 1.91 3.06
C SER A 137 -21.53 3.18 3.50
N LEU A 138 -22.85 3.23 3.28
CA LEU A 138 -23.76 4.25 3.83
C LEU A 138 -23.96 4.05 5.32
#